data_AF-A0A9D2SB13-F1
#
_entry.id   AF-A0A9D2SB13-F1
#
_cell.length_a   1.000
_cell.length_b   1.000
_cell.length_c   1.000
_cell.angle_alpha   90.00
_cell.angle_beta   90.00
_cell.angle_gamma   90.00
#
_symmetry.space_group_name_H-M   'P 1'
#
loop_
_entity.id
_entity.type
_entity.pdbx_description
1 polymer ?
#
loop_
_entity_poly.entity_id
_entity_poly.type
_entity_poly.pdbx_seq_one_letter_code
_entity_poly.pdbx_strand_id
1 'polypeptide(L)'
;MSIPARLKAFGISKALDYLDRDPDANLPRLMEWLDKYAGERLSPPYQALFHQAMTDPDNNWHQLIRSMYTDIDNRILKKIFENFIIHGHLLDWPAKKEDGQLSQDQAPWSVIIDPSFPCAMDCTGCGASIFGVRPSMEFDSLDEELEARKARGCHLFIFSGGNSLARQEEIIALCNKHTDCVFAVFTPPASITPSLCEDLLRVRNLFPAIQVDVDPADAQRASLLLREHKLPFGVACRCTADNADRVATEEYYDRIIDSGAKFCWFFTCPAYGGPAAPTREQLLDLHRRVQAFRKTKPLLTLDFWDGPSPSAAPQGGF
;
A
#
# COMPACT_ATOMS: atom_id res chain seq x y z
N MET A 1 -14.17 29.35 11.27
CA MET A 1 -12.72 29.61 11.34
C MET A 1 -11.99 28.28 11.25
N SER A 2 -11.23 28.03 10.18
CA SER A 2 -10.45 26.79 10.04
C SER A 2 -9.30 26.81 11.04
N ILE A 3 -9.19 25.77 11.86
CA ILE A 3 -8.04 25.56 12.73
C ILE A 3 -6.80 25.44 11.81
N PRO A 4 -5.71 26.20 12.06
CA PRO A 4 -4.51 26.15 11.23
C PRO A 4 -4.01 24.71 11.09
N ALA A 5 -3.57 24.29 9.89
CA ALA A 5 -3.11 22.93 9.62
C ALA A 5 -2.03 22.46 10.63
N ARG A 6 -1.16 23.38 11.09
CA ARG A 6 -0.15 23.12 12.13
C ARG A 6 -0.74 22.76 13.50
N LEU A 7 -1.86 23.38 13.91
CA LEU A 7 -2.53 23.03 15.16
C LEU A 7 -3.20 21.65 15.08
N LYS A 8 -3.73 21.29 13.89
CA LYS A 8 -4.27 19.95 13.65
C LYS A 8 -3.16 18.90 13.70
N ALA A 9 -2.05 19.12 12.99
CA ALA A 9 -0.88 18.24 13.00
C ALA A 9 -0.30 18.05 14.41
N PHE A 10 -0.22 19.11 15.21
CA PHE A 10 0.23 19.03 16.62
C PHE A 10 -0.74 18.23 17.50
N GLY A 11 -2.05 18.46 17.38
CA GLY A 11 -3.07 17.70 18.12
C GLY A 11 -3.08 16.21 17.75
N ILE A 12 -2.87 15.90 16.48
CA ILE A 12 -2.76 14.53 15.95
C ILE A 12 -1.49 13.86 16.44
N SER A 13 -0.34 14.52 16.35
CA SER A 13 0.91 13.98 16.88
C SER A 13 0.78 13.61 18.36
N LYS A 14 0.09 14.45 19.16
CA LYS A 14 -0.22 14.13 20.55
C LYS A 14 -1.21 12.98 20.72
N ALA A 15 -2.26 12.89 19.91
CA ALA A 15 -3.20 11.77 19.96
C ALA A 15 -2.50 10.44 19.60
N LEU A 16 -1.62 10.45 18.60
CA LEU A 16 -0.82 9.30 18.20
C LEU A 16 0.23 8.95 19.27
N ASP A 17 0.83 9.93 19.98
CA ASP A 17 1.71 9.66 21.14
C ASP A 17 1.01 8.85 22.25
N TYR A 18 -0.31 8.98 22.41
CA TYR A 18 -1.07 8.19 23.40
C TYR A 18 -1.29 6.73 22.95
N LEU A 19 -1.45 6.49 21.64
CA LEU A 19 -1.62 5.14 21.08
C LEU A 19 -0.36 4.27 21.28
N ASP A 20 0.82 4.89 21.30
CA ASP A 20 2.10 4.21 21.54
C ASP A 20 2.17 3.44 22.87
N ARG A 21 1.36 3.81 23.86
CA ARG A 21 1.42 3.23 25.22
C ARG A 21 0.48 2.05 25.42
N ASP A 22 -0.72 2.15 24.86
CA ASP A 22 -1.76 1.12 24.96
C ASP A 22 -2.75 1.32 23.79
N PRO A 23 -2.54 0.65 22.65
CA PRO A 23 -3.42 0.79 21.49
C PRO A 23 -4.86 0.41 21.81
N ASP A 24 -5.09 -0.67 22.57
CA ASP A 24 -6.41 -1.19 22.88
C ASP A 24 -7.22 -0.17 23.71
N ALA A 25 -6.58 0.52 24.66
CA ALA A 25 -7.23 1.56 25.47
C ALA A 25 -7.38 2.92 24.76
N ASN A 26 -6.58 3.20 23.72
CA ASN A 26 -6.50 4.54 23.12
C ASN A 26 -7.07 4.64 21.69
N LEU A 27 -7.28 3.53 20.98
CA LEU A 27 -7.97 3.52 19.67
C LEU A 27 -9.38 4.14 19.73
N PRO A 28 -10.22 3.85 20.75
CA PRO A 28 -11.50 4.53 20.90
C PRO A 28 -11.37 6.06 21.05
N ARG A 29 -10.32 6.55 21.72
CA ARG A 29 -10.06 7.99 21.87
C ARG A 29 -9.62 8.64 20.56
N LEU A 30 -8.89 7.91 19.72
CA LEU A 30 -8.59 8.36 18.36
C LEU A 30 -9.89 8.47 17.54
N MET A 31 -10.82 7.53 17.72
CA MET A 31 -12.14 7.60 17.08
C MET A 31 -12.93 8.82 17.56
N GLU A 32 -12.95 9.13 18.86
CA GLU A 32 -13.57 10.36 19.37
C GLU A 32 -12.95 11.62 18.76
N TRP A 33 -11.63 11.62 18.54
CA TRP A 33 -10.96 12.70 17.83
C TRP A 33 -11.40 12.77 16.36
N LEU A 34 -11.47 11.62 15.66
CA LEU A 34 -11.95 11.55 14.29
C LEU A 34 -13.40 12.04 14.18
N ASP A 35 -14.29 11.64 15.07
CA ASP A 35 -15.68 12.11 15.09
C ASP A 35 -15.73 13.64 15.28
N LYS A 36 -14.94 14.17 16.21
CA LYS A 36 -14.91 15.60 16.52
C LYS A 36 -14.37 16.47 15.38
N TYR A 37 -13.40 15.97 14.60
CA TYR A 37 -12.69 16.79 13.60
C TYR A 37 -12.96 16.38 12.14
N ALA A 38 -13.47 15.17 11.92
CA ALA A 38 -13.76 14.58 10.61
C ALA A 38 -15.20 14.01 10.52
N GLY A 39 -15.97 13.93 11.61
CA GLY A 39 -17.33 13.38 11.60
C GLY A 39 -18.27 14.08 10.61
N GLU A 40 -18.24 15.42 10.50
CA GLU A 40 -19.03 16.14 9.49
C GLU A 40 -18.60 15.87 8.04
N ARG A 41 -17.42 15.28 7.82
CA ARG A 41 -16.83 15.03 6.49
C ARG A 41 -17.00 13.60 6.00
N LEU A 42 -17.29 12.67 6.90
CA LEU A 42 -17.50 11.26 6.58
C LEU A 42 -18.99 10.98 6.59
N SER A 43 -19.52 10.33 5.55
CA SER A 43 -20.92 9.91 5.57
C SER A 43 -21.14 8.76 6.57
N PRO A 44 -22.37 8.57 7.06
CA PRO A 44 -22.67 7.59 8.12
C PRO A 44 -22.16 6.16 7.86
N PRO A 45 -22.19 5.63 6.62
CA PRO A 45 -21.63 4.31 6.34
C PRO A 45 -20.12 4.22 6.61
N TYR A 46 -19.34 5.23 6.24
CA TYR A 46 -17.90 5.22 6.49
C TYR A 46 -17.58 5.43 7.97
N GLN A 47 -18.34 6.29 8.66
CA GLN A 47 -18.22 6.43 10.11
C GLN A 47 -18.40 5.07 10.79
N ALA A 48 -19.48 4.34 10.47
CA ALA A 48 -19.74 3.02 11.05
C ALA A 48 -18.59 2.02 10.80
N LEU A 49 -18.00 2.01 9.61
CA LEU A 49 -16.84 1.17 9.30
C LEU A 49 -15.61 1.54 10.14
N PHE A 50 -15.30 2.83 10.28
CA PHE A 50 -14.20 3.28 11.13
C PHE A 50 -14.46 2.95 12.61
N HIS A 51 -15.67 3.18 13.10
CA HIS A 51 -16.07 2.83 14.46
C HIS A 51 -15.86 1.34 14.74
N GLN A 52 -16.35 0.46 13.85
CA GLN A 52 -16.13 -0.99 13.98
C GLN A 52 -14.64 -1.33 13.98
N ALA A 53 -13.87 -0.80 13.02
CA ALA A 53 -12.42 -1.05 12.95
C ALA A 53 -11.66 -0.55 14.20
N MET A 54 -12.14 0.49 14.89
CA MET A 54 -11.45 1.07 16.05
C MET A 54 -11.91 0.48 17.39
N THR A 55 -13.10 -0.14 17.46
CA THR A 55 -13.73 -0.53 18.74
C THR A 55 -14.08 -2.01 18.88
N ASP A 56 -14.20 -2.76 17.79
CA ASP A 56 -14.54 -4.19 17.81
C ASP A 56 -13.27 -5.06 17.70
N PRO A 57 -12.83 -5.74 18.77
CA PRO A 57 -11.62 -6.56 18.75
C PRO A 57 -11.67 -7.74 17.77
N ASP A 58 -12.87 -8.24 17.46
CA ASP A 58 -13.06 -9.36 16.54
C ASP A 58 -13.06 -8.90 15.07
N ASN A 59 -13.10 -7.59 14.82
CA ASN A 59 -13.02 -7.03 13.48
C ASN A 59 -11.61 -7.22 12.87
N ASN A 60 -11.55 -7.68 11.62
CA ASN A 60 -10.28 -7.92 10.93
C ASN A 60 -9.43 -6.65 10.76
N TRP A 61 -10.05 -5.49 10.57
CA TRP A 61 -9.33 -4.22 10.49
C TRP A 61 -8.82 -3.77 11.85
N HIS A 62 -9.55 -4.04 12.93
CA HIS A 62 -9.06 -3.79 14.29
C HIS A 62 -7.80 -4.60 14.57
N GLN A 63 -7.83 -5.90 14.27
CA GLN A 63 -6.68 -6.79 14.41
C GLN A 63 -5.48 -6.30 13.58
N LEU A 64 -5.71 -5.87 12.32
CA LEU A 64 -4.66 -5.30 11.49
C LEU A 64 -4.06 -4.04 12.11
N ILE A 65 -4.89 -3.06 12.50
CA ILE A 65 -4.44 -1.80 13.12
C ILE A 65 -3.65 -2.08 14.41
N ARG A 66 -4.17 -2.96 15.26
CA ARG A 66 -3.50 -3.38 16.50
C ARG A 66 -2.14 -4.01 16.23
N SER A 67 -2.05 -4.88 15.22
CA SER A 67 -0.78 -5.48 14.83
C SER A 67 0.23 -4.43 14.37
N MET A 68 -0.22 -3.36 13.68
CA MET A 68 0.67 -2.29 13.24
C MET A 68 1.34 -1.57 14.42
N TYR A 69 0.61 -1.25 15.49
CA TYR A 69 1.19 -0.62 16.69
C TYR A 69 2.16 -1.52 17.46
N THR A 70 2.07 -2.84 17.28
CA THR A 70 3.00 -3.79 17.90
C THR A 70 4.27 -3.96 17.04
N ASP A 71 4.05 -4.12 15.74
CA ASP A 71 5.05 -4.60 14.79
C ASP A 71 5.85 -3.46 14.15
N ILE A 72 5.34 -2.22 14.15
CA ILE A 72 5.93 -1.09 13.42
C ILE A 72 6.41 0.00 14.39
N ASP A 73 7.51 0.66 14.05
CA ASP A 73 7.99 1.84 14.76
C ASP A 73 6.94 2.96 14.70
N ASN A 74 6.50 3.43 15.87
CA ASN A 74 5.45 4.44 16.00
C ASN A 74 5.77 5.76 15.29
N ARG A 75 7.06 6.10 15.11
CA ARG A 75 7.47 7.30 14.35
C ARG A 75 7.14 7.16 12.87
N ILE A 76 7.10 5.94 12.34
CA ILE A 76 6.70 5.63 10.97
C ILE A 76 5.18 5.69 10.87
N LEU A 77 4.44 5.07 11.81
CA LEU A 77 2.97 5.15 11.83
C LEU A 77 2.48 6.60 11.86
N LYS A 78 3.11 7.44 12.69
CA LYS A 78 2.83 8.89 12.74
C LYS A 78 3.07 9.58 11.41
N LYS A 79 4.17 9.24 10.73
CA LYS A 79 4.52 9.81 9.43
C LYS A 79 3.52 9.40 8.35
N ILE A 80 3.11 8.13 8.33
CA ILE A 80 2.07 7.62 7.42
C ILE A 80 0.74 8.32 7.69
N PHE A 81 0.32 8.44 8.95
CA PHE A 81 -0.94 9.12 9.28
C PHE A 81 -0.92 10.59 8.84
N GLU A 82 0.15 11.32 9.16
CA GLU A 82 0.31 12.72 8.77
C GLU A 82 0.26 12.90 7.24
N ASN A 83 1.04 12.12 6.50
CA ASN A 83 1.18 12.29 5.07
C ASN A 83 -0.01 11.72 4.28
N PHE A 84 -0.48 10.52 4.62
CA PHE A 84 -1.52 9.86 3.84
C PHE A 84 -2.93 10.31 4.23
N ILE A 85 -3.21 10.45 5.53
CA ILE A 85 -4.57 10.76 6.01
C ILE A 85 -4.82 12.27 5.99
N ILE A 86 -3.86 13.08 6.45
CA ILE A 86 -4.02 14.53 6.51
C ILE A 86 -3.68 15.17 5.16
N HIS A 87 -2.44 15.01 4.68
CA HIS A 87 -2.00 15.67 3.45
C HIS A 87 -2.68 15.09 2.21
N GLY A 88 -2.85 13.76 2.14
CA GLY A 88 -3.62 13.10 1.09
C GLY A 88 -5.13 13.40 1.11
N HIS A 89 -5.63 14.17 2.08
CA HIS A 89 -7.06 14.50 2.20
C HIS A 89 -7.98 13.26 2.17
N LEU A 90 -7.49 12.11 2.66
CA LEU A 90 -8.22 10.84 2.54
C LEU A 90 -9.59 10.90 3.25
N LEU A 91 -9.68 11.65 4.34
CA LEU A 91 -10.93 11.87 5.08
C LEU A 91 -11.95 12.72 4.31
N ASP A 92 -11.51 13.49 3.31
CA ASP A 92 -12.39 14.31 2.48
C ASP A 92 -12.93 13.53 1.27
N TRP A 93 -12.43 12.32 1.02
CA TRP A 93 -12.81 11.54 -0.16
C TRP A 93 -14.28 11.12 -0.18
N PRO A 94 -14.85 10.56 0.90
CA PRO A 94 -16.24 10.12 0.87
C PRO A 94 -17.20 11.25 0.47
N ALA A 95 -17.04 12.42 1.07
CA ALA A 95 -17.83 13.61 0.72
C ALA A 95 -17.62 14.04 -0.74
N LYS A 96 -16.36 14.13 -1.20
CA LYS A 96 -16.07 14.51 -2.61
C LYS A 96 -16.65 13.52 -3.62
N LYS A 97 -16.73 12.23 -3.27
CA LYS A 97 -17.35 11.19 -4.09
C LYS A 97 -18.87 11.35 -4.12
N GLU A 98 -19.50 11.58 -2.97
CA GLU A 98 -20.95 11.79 -2.86
C GLU A 98 -21.40 13.07 -3.59
N ASP A 99 -20.57 14.12 -3.55
CA ASP A 99 -20.78 15.38 -4.27
C ASP A 99 -20.51 15.28 -5.79
N GLY A 100 -20.12 14.10 -6.29
CA GLY A 100 -19.85 13.86 -7.72
C GLY A 100 -18.57 14.50 -8.25
N GLN A 101 -17.71 15.05 -7.38
CA GLN A 101 -16.41 15.63 -7.77
C GLN A 101 -15.38 14.56 -8.11
N LEU A 102 -15.57 13.34 -7.61
CA LEU A 102 -14.71 12.19 -7.86
C LEU A 102 -15.55 10.99 -8.31
N SER A 103 -15.13 10.34 -9.39
CA SER A 103 -15.72 9.06 -9.79
C SER A 103 -15.25 7.93 -8.87
N GLN A 104 -15.93 6.79 -8.94
CA GLN A 104 -15.59 5.60 -8.15
C GLN A 104 -14.15 5.10 -8.38
N ASP A 105 -13.59 5.38 -9.56
CA ASP A 105 -12.27 4.91 -9.98
C ASP A 105 -11.16 5.96 -9.76
N GLN A 106 -11.50 7.13 -9.19
CA GLN A 106 -10.55 8.20 -8.95
C GLN A 106 -10.03 8.16 -7.51
N ALA A 107 -8.73 7.89 -7.38
CA ALA A 107 -7.97 8.01 -6.14
C ALA A 107 -6.96 9.16 -6.25
N PRO A 108 -7.40 10.44 -6.15
CA PRO A 108 -6.54 11.61 -6.38
C PRO A 108 -5.35 11.72 -5.41
N TRP A 109 -5.40 11.02 -4.28
CA TRP A 109 -4.33 10.97 -3.29
C TRP A 109 -3.21 9.97 -3.62
N SER A 110 -3.39 9.10 -4.63
CA SER A 110 -2.41 8.07 -4.96
C SER A 110 -2.15 7.94 -6.46
N VAL A 111 -0.92 7.55 -6.81
CA VAL A 111 -0.53 7.21 -8.17
C VAL A 111 0.41 6.02 -8.18
N ILE A 112 0.31 5.21 -9.22
CA ILE A 112 1.33 4.23 -9.60
C ILE A 112 2.18 4.83 -10.72
N ILE A 113 3.48 4.90 -10.50
CA ILE A 113 4.46 5.40 -11.47
C ILE A 113 5.43 4.25 -11.74
N ASP A 114 5.65 3.94 -13.01
CA ASP A 114 6.81 3.14 -13.41
C ASP A 114 7.94 4.08 -13.83
N PRO A 115 8.91 4.38 -12.94
CA PRO A 115 10.04 5.23 -13.30
C PRO A 115 11.00 4.55 -14.28
N SER A 116 10.78 3.27 -14.61
CA SER A 116 11.55 2.46 -15.56
C SER A 116 13.05 2.52 -15.30
N PHE A 117 13.45 2.27 -14.06
CA PHE A 117 14.86 2.09 -13.74
C PHE A 117 15.45 0.91 -14.52
N PRO A 118 16.71 0.97 -14.96
CA PRO A 118 17.39 -0.18 -15.52
C PRO A 118 17.43 -1.31 -14.48
N CYS A 119 16.47 -2.23 -14.54
CA CYS A 119 16.41 -3.42 -13.71
C CYS A 119 17.44 -4.45 -14.19
N ALA A 120 18.40 -4.83 -13.35
CA ALA A 120 19.36 -5.87 -13.71
C ALA A 120 18.75 -7.30 -13.68
N MET A 121 17.46 -7.43 -13.36
CA MET A 121 16.77 -8.71 -13.27
C MET A 121 16.24 -9.12 -14.64
N ASP A 122 16.58 -10.34 -15.08
CA ASP A 122 16.04 -10.97 -16.30
C ASP A 122 14.78 -11.78 -16.00
N CYS A 123 13.83 -11.16 -15.28
CA CYS A 123 12.60 -11.82 -14.87
C CYS A 123 11.81 -12.30 -16.10
N THR A 124 11.57 -13.61 -16.19
CA THR A 124 10.74 -14.21 -17.24
C THR A 124 9.34 -13.55 -17.24
N GLY A 125 8.96 -12.96 -18.38
CA GLY A 125 7.66 -12.30 -18.57
C GLY A 125 7.54 -10.87 -18.09
N CYS A 126 8.67 -10.17 -17.93
CA CYS A 126 8.67 -8.75 -17.66
C CYS A 126 8.47 -7.96 -18.96
N GLY A 127 7.48 -7.06 -19.02
CA GLY A 127 7.33 -6.14 -20.16
C GLY A 127 8.60 -5.33 -20.42
N ALA A 128 9.30 -4.91 -19.36
CA ALA A 128 10.56 -4.17 -19.44
C ALA A 128 11.76 -4.99 -19.97
N SER A 129 11.68 -6.34 -19.99
CA SER A 129 12.69 -7.18 -20.65
C SER A 129 12.40 -7.43 -22.13
N ILE A 130 11.14 -7.29 -22.56
CA ILE A 130 10.68 -7.63 -23.92
C ILE A 130 10.88 -6.46 -24.90
N PHE A 131 10.69 -5.21 -24.45
CA PHE A 131 10.70 -4.05 -25.36
C PHE A 131 12.09 -3.47 -25.67
N GLY A 132 13.18 -3.99 -25.09
CA GLY A 132 14.58 -3.69 -25.46
C GLY A 132 15.09 -2.26 -25.18
N VAL A 133 14.20 -1.27 -25.08
CA VAL A 133 14.49 0.11 -24.68
C VAL A 133 13.75 0.39 -23.39
N ARG A 134 14.49 0.78 -22.35
CA ARG A 134 13.92 1.18 -21.06
C ARG A 134 13.85 2.71 -21.04
N PRO A 135 12.67 3.34 -21.22
CA PRO A 135 12.56 4.78 -21.02
C PRO A 135 12.69 5.08 -19.52
N SER A 136 13.90 5.18 -18.99
CA SER A 136 14.13 5.56 -17.60
C SER A 136 13.83 7.03 -17.38
N MET A 137 13.02 7.34 -16.36
CA MET A 137 12.91 8.71 -15.89
C MET A 137 14.18 9.09 -15.14
N GLU A 138 14.75 10.23 -15.47
CA GLU A 138 15.84 10.82 -14.69
C GLU A 138 15.31 11.37 -13.36
N PHE A 139 16.19 11.49 -12.38
CA PHE A 139 15.86 11.97 -11.05
C PHE A 139 15.05 13.27 -11.07
N ASP A 140 15.51 14.28 -11.82
CA ASP A 140 14.85 15.59 -11.91
C ASP A 140 13.46 15.50 -12.54
N SER A 141 13.29 14.67 -13.58
CA SER A 141 11.98 14.48 -14.22
C SER A 141 11.00 13.74 -13.29
N LEU A 142 11.47 12.76 -12.53
CA LEU A 142 10.64 12.07 -11.55
C LEU A 142 10.24 13.03 -10.43
N ASP A 143 11.19 13.80 -9.93
CA ASP A 143 10.96 14.83 -8.90
C ASP A 143 9.95 15.91 -9.34
N GLU A 144 10.07 16.44 -10.56
CA GLU A 144 9.12 17.39 -11.13
C GLU A 144 7.70 16.80 -11.23
N GLU A 145 7.59 15.53 -11.64
CA GLU A 145 6.30 14.82 -11.70
C GLU A 145 5.69 14.63 -10.31
N LEU A 146 6.51 14.33 -9.30
CA LEU A 146 6.06 14.25 -7.90
C LEU A 146 5.50 15.60 -7.43
N GLU A 147 6.21 16.72 -7.66
CA GLU A 147 5.72 18.04 -7.28
C GLU A 147 4.43 18.43 -8.00
N ALA A 148 4.35 18.16 -9.30
CA ALA A 148 3.16 18.44 -10.09
C ALA A 148 1.92 17.68 -9.59
N ARG A 149 2.11 16.44 -9.13
CA ARG A 149 1.03 15.61 -8.55
C ARG A 149 0.68 16.00 -7.13
N LYS A 150 1.67 16.34 -6.30
CA LYS A 150 1.46 16.89 -4.94
C LYS A 150 0.63 18.15 -4.98
N ALA A 151 0.90 19.06 -5.94
CA ALA A 151 0.11 20.27 -6.15
C ALA A 151 -1.38 20.00 -6.44
N ARG A 152 -1.73 18.76 -6.83
CA ARG A 152 -3.10 18.28 -7.09
C ARG A 152 -3.66 17.40 -5.96
N GLY A 153 -2.93 17.25 -4.85
CA GLY A 153 -3.34 16.48 -3.66
C GLY A 153 -2.89 15.02 -3.64
N CYS A 154 -1.95 14.62 -4.51
CA CYS A 154 -1.38 13.27 -4.48
C CYS A 154 -0.23 13.19 -3.46
N HIS A 155 -0.35 12.31 -2.46
CA HIS A 155 0.65 12.13 -1.41
C HIS A 155 1.08 10.67 -1.21
N LEU A 156 0.49 9.72 -1.93
CA LEU A 156 0.94 8.33 -1.99
C LEU A 156 1.49 8.00 -3.38
N PHE A 157 2.77 7.67 -3.45
CA PHE A 157 3.44 7.29 -4.69
C PHE A 157 3.86 5.84 -4.62
N ILE A 158 3.37 5.04 -5.56
CA ILE A 158 3.71 3.62 -5.67
C ILE A 158 4.63 3.46 -6.89
N PHE A 159 5.86 3.04 -6.66
CA PHE A 159 6.79 2.69 -7.73
C PHE A 159 6.66 1.20 -8.05
N SER A 160 6.15 0.89 -9.24
CA SER A 160 5.85 -0.48 -9.69
C SER A 160 6.89 -1.07 -10.65
N GLY A 161 7.99 -0.36 -10.91
CA GLY A 161 9.06 -0.84 -11.77
C GLY A 161 9.75 -2.09 -11.20
N GLY A 162 10.13 -3.05 -12.07
CA GLY A 162 10.53 -4.42 -11.70
C GLY A 162 11.48 -4.56 -10.50
N ASN A 163 12.49 -3.70 -10.38
CA ASN A 163 13.17 -3.44 -9.11
C ASN A 163 13.27 -1.93 -8.90
N SER A 164 12.31 -1.38 -8.15
CA SER A 164 12.28 0.06 -7.88
C SER A 164 13.45 0.53 -7.00
N LEU A 165 14.12 -0.38 -6.29
CA LEU A 165 15.32 -0.09 -5.50
C LEU A 165 16.63 -0.29 -6.27
N ALA A 166 16.59 -0.53 -7.58
CA ALA A 166 17.81 -0.58 -8.40
C ALA A 166 18.60 0.76 -8.36
N ARG A 167 17.90 1.89 -8.18
CA ARG A 167 18.47 3.21 -7.89
C ARG A 167 18.11 3.63 -6.46
N GLN A 168 18.48 2.80 -5.48
CA GLN A 168 18.14 3.01 -4.06
C GLN A 168 18.48 4.43 -3.58
N GLU A 169 19.70 4.91 -3.85
CA GLU A 169 20.15 6.22 -3.37
C GLU A 169 19.25 7.37 -3.84
N GLU A 170 18.79 7.30 -5.09
CA GLU A 170 17.88 8.30 -5.67
C GLU A 170 16.49 8.21 -5.05
N ILE A 171 15.94 7.00 -4.88
CA ILE A 171 14.66 6.82 -4.19
C ILE A 171 14.72 7.36 -2.76
N ILE A 172 15.80 7.09 -2.05
CA ILE A 172 16.03 7.61 -0.70
C ILE A 172 16.18 9.14 -0.70
N ALA A 173 16.83 9.72 -1.71
CA ALA A 173 16.91 11.18 -1.87
C ALA A 173 15.53 11.80 -2.14
N LEU A 174 14.68 11.19 -2.96
CA LEU A 174 13.29 11.63 -3.15
C LEU A 174 12.50 11.56 -1.84
N CYS A 175 12.66 10.49 -1.06
CA CYS A 175 11.99 10.33 0.23
C CYS A 175 12.42 11.43 1.24
N ASN A 176 13.70 11.81 1.23
CA ASN A 176 14.25 12.91 2.02
C ASN A 176 13.70 14.27 1.59
N LYS A 177 13.48 14.49 0.29
CA LYS A 177 12.97 15.75 -0.24
C LYS A 177 11.46 15.89 0.00
N HIS A 178 10.71 14.84 -0.31
CA HIS A 178 9.24 14.79 -0.25
C HIS A 178 8.76 14.19 1.07
N THR A 179 9.18 14.79 2.18
CA THR A 179 8.85 14.25 3.51
C THR A 179 7.36 14.30 3.84
N ASP A 180 6.56 15.06 3.10
CA ASP A 180 5.10 15.18 3.20
C ASP A 180 4.36 14.12 2.36
N CYS A 181 5.08 13.19 1.75
CA CYS A 181 4.55 12.09 0.94
C CYS A 181 4.89 10.73 1.55
N VAL A 182 4.18 9.71 1.09
CA VAL A 182 4.35 8.30 1.44
C VAL A 182 4.68 7.54 0.16
N PHE A 183 5.73 6.73 0.19
CA PHE A 183 6.30 6.03 -0.95
C PHE A 183 6.23 4.53 -0.73
N ALA A 184 5.77 3.80 -1.75
CA ALA A 184 5.78 2.36 -1.77
C ALA A 184 6.63 1.88 -2.94
N VAL A 185 7.41 0.83 -2.76
CA VAL A 185 8.28 0.29 -3.82
C VAL A 185 8.04 -1.20 -4.02
N PHE A 186 7.85 -1.61 -5.27
CA PHE A 186 7.94 -3.00 -5.66
C PHE A 186 9.40 -3.40 -5.83
N THR A 187 9.82 -4.46 -5.12
CA THR A 187 11.25 -4.84 -5.07
C THR A 187 11.44 -6.34 -4.84
N PRO A 188 12.49 -6.96 -5.42
CA PRO A 188 12.86 -8.32 -5.08
C PRO A 188 13.33 -8.41 -3.62
N PRO A 189 13.15 -9.57 -2.96
CA PRO A 189 13.59 -9.76 -1.57
C PRO A 189 15.09 -9.51 -1.35
N ALA A 190 15.91 -9.76 -2.37
CA ALA A 190 17.37 -9.58 -2.30
C ALA A 190 17.77 -8.11 -2.08
N SER A 191 16.95 -7.15 -2.47
CA SER A 191 17.19 -5.73 -2.24
C SER A 191 16.98 -5.32 -0.77
N ILE A 192 16.32 -6.15 0.03
CA ILE A 192 16.13 -5.90 1.46
C ILE A 192 17.41 -6.26 2.22
N THR A 193 18.19 -5.24 2.54
CA THR A 193 19.48 -5.35 3.26
C THR A 193 19.43 -4.59 4.59
N PRO A 194 20.33 -4.87 5.56
CA PRO A 194 20.41 -4.10 6.79
C PRO A 194 20.63 -2.60 6.54
N SER A 195 21.45 -2.26 5.55
CA SER A 195 21.69 -0.87 5.14
C SER A 195 20.41 -0.19 4.66
N LEU A 196 19.58 -0.88 3.88
CA LEU A 196 18.28 -0.35 3.48
C LEU A 196 17.37 -0.16 4.69
N CYS A 197 17.34 -1.11 5.64
CA CYS A 197 16.51 -0.98 6.83
C CYS A 197 16.84 0.28 7.64
N GLU A 198 18.12 0.64 7.78
CA GLU A 198 18.54 1.89 8.40
C GLU A 198 18.04 3.13 7.62
N ASP A 199 18.11 3.09 6.29
CA ASP A 199 17.55 4.15 5.45
C ASP A 199 16.03 4.29 5.61
N LEU A 200 15.30 3.17 5.65
CA LEU A 200 13.85 3.16 5.85
C LEU A 200 13.47 3.75 7.24
N LEU A 201 14.20 3.38 8.29
CA LEU A 201 14.04 3.95 9.63
C LEU A 201 14.33 5.44 9.68
N ARG A 202 15.26 5.93 8.85
CA ARG A 202 15.64 7.34 8.77
C ARG A 202 14.58 8.16 8.03
N VAL A 203 14.17 7.74 6.83
CA VAL A 203 13.21 8.49 5.99
C VAL A 203 11.77 8.37 6.48
N ARG A 204 11.40 7.21 7.05
CA ARG A 204 10.10 6.90 7.70
C ARG A 204 8.86 7.02 6.80
N ASN A 205 9.05 7.22 5.50
CA ASN A 205 7.97 7.38 4.55
C ASN A 205 8.14 6.50 3.30
N LEU A 206 9.03 5.50 3.34
CA LEU A 206 9.20 4.51 2.29
C LEU A 206 8.90 3.12 2.85
N PHE A 207 8.14 2.31 2.12
CA PHE A 207 7.83 0.94 2.52
C PHE A 207 7.88 -0.04 1.33
N PRO A 208 8.53 -1.20 1.49
CA PRO A 208 8.67 -2.16 0.40
C PRO A 208 7.45 -3.10 0.29
N ALA A 209 7.11 -3.43 -0.95
CA ALA A 209 6.29 -4.56 -1.34
C ALA A 209 7.21 -5.64 -1.94
N ILE A 210 7.44 -6.71 -1.19
CA ILE A 210 8.43 -7.74 -1.51
C ILE A 210 7.84 -8.74 -2.51
N GLN A 211 8.59 -9.05 -3.58
CA GLN A 211 8.23 -10.10 -4.54
C GLN A 211 8.35 -11.49 -3.92
N VAL A 212 7.25 -12.04 -3.46
CA VAL A 212 7.23 -13.35 -2.78
C VAL A 212 7.20 -14.54 -3.74
N ASP A 213 6.89 -14.31 -5.02
CA ASP A 213 6.81 -15.37 -6.03
C ASP A 213 8.17 -15.75 -6.64
N VAL A 214 9.22 -14.95 -6.42
CA VAL A 214 10.54 -15.15 -7.07
C VAL A 214 11.43 -16.10 -6.29
N ASP A 215 11.63 -15.86 -5.00
CA ASP A 215 12.46 -16.68 -4.11
C ASP A 215 11.83 -16.73 -2.70
N PRO A 216 11.16 -17.84 -2.33
CA PRO A 216 10.52 -17.97 -1.02
C PRO A 216 11.48 -17.91 0.17
N ALA A 217 12.70 -18.44 0.03
CA ALA A 217 13.66 -18.47 1.13
C ALA A 217 14.23 -17.06 1.38
N ASP A 218 14.54 -16.34 0.30
CA ASP A 218 15.01 -14.96 0.40
C ASP A 218 13.89 -14.00 0.84
N ALA A 219 12.64 -14.25 0.42
CA ALA A 219 11.47 -13.52 0.92
C ALA A 219 11.30 -13.69 2.43
N GLN A 220 11.45 -14.91 2.96
CA GLN A 220 11.40 -15.16 4.39
C GLN A 220 12.50 -14.39 5.14
N ARG A 221 13.74 -14.41 4.64
CA ARG A 221 14.85 -13.61 5.20
C ARG A 221 14.51 -12.12 5.22
N ALA A 222 14.01 -11.58 4.11
CA ALA A 222 13.65 -10.17 3.98
C ALA A 222 12.54 -9.76 4.96
N SER A 223 11.49 -10.57 5.08
CA SER A 223 10.40 -10.35 6.05
C SER A 223 10.89 -10.35 7.49
N LEU A 224 11.75 -11.30 7.86
CA LEU A 224 12.35 -11.35 9.20
C LEU A 224 13.15 -10.08 9.50
N LEU A 225 14.00 -9.65 8.56
CA LEU A 225 14.82 -8.46 8.73
C LEU A 225 13.97 -7.19 8.94
N LEU A 226 12.92 -7.01 8.14
CA LEU A 226 12.01 -5.87 8.28
C LEU A 226 11.24 -5.89 9.61
N ARG A 227 10.83 -7.07 10.08
CA ARG A 227 10.19 -7.23 11.39
C ARG A 227 11.10 -6.90 12.56
N GLU A 228 12.35 -7.36 12.52
CA GLU A 228 13.34 -7.07 13.57
C GLU A 228 13.58 -5.56 13.72
N HIS A 229 13.55 -4.82 12.60
CA HIS A 229 13.68 -3.36 12.58
C HIS A 229 12.35 -2.63 12.78
N LYS A 230 11.24 -3.33 13.02
CA LYS A 230 9.89 -2.77 13.12
C LYS A 230 9.50 -1.87 11.94
N LEU A 231 9.81 -2.33 10.73
CA LEU A 231 9.50 -1.61 9.49
C LEU A 231 8.20 -2.15 8.87
N PRO A 232 7.30 -1.28 8.39
CA PRO A 232 6.14 -1.74 7.65
C PRO A 232 6.58 -2.29 6.29
N PHE A 233 5.98 -3.40 5.89
CA PHE A 233 6.15 -3.95 4.56
C PHE A 233 4.90 -4.70 4.13
N GLY A 234 4.83 -4.95 2.84
CA GLY A 234 3.85 -5.85 2.26
C GLY A 234 4.52 -6.83 1.32
N VAL A 235 3.68 -7.64 0.71
CA VAL A 235 4.09 -8.58 -0.32
C VAL A 235 3.43 -8.20 -1.62
N ALA A 236 4.09 -8.52 -2.72
CA ALA A 236 3.53 -8.39 -4.04
C ALA A 236 3.69 -9.73 -4.75
N CYS A 237 2.61 -10.15 -5.38
CA CYS A 237 2.53 -11.42 -6.07
C CYS A 237 2.02 -11.20 -7.48
N ARG A 238 2.84 -11.62 -8.43
CA ARG A 238 2.43 -11.76 -9.82
C ARG A 238 1.60 -13.03 -9.98
N CYS A 239 0.36 -12.88 -10.36
CA CYS A 239 -0.59 -13.97 -10.59
C CYS A 239 -0.44 -14.49 -12.03
N THR A 240 -0.09 -15.77 -12.16
CA THR A 240 0.08 -16.51 -13.41
C THR A 240 -0.89 -17.70 -13.43
N ALA A 241 -1.08 -18.34 -14.58
CA ALA A 241 -1.89 -19.56 -14.66
C ALA A 241 -1.41 -20.65 -13.70
N ASP A 242 -0.10 -20.74 -13.46
CA ASP A 242 0.52 -21.77 -12.62
C ASP A 242 0.30 -21.55 -11.12
N ASN A 243 0.09 -20.29 -10.70
CA ASN A 243 -0.01 -19.96 -9.28
C ASN A 243 -1.37 -19.39 -8.84
N ALA A 244 -2.26 -19.05 -9.77
CA ALA A 244 -3.54 -18.41 -9.47
C ALA A 244 -4.35 -19.18 -8.42
N ASP A 245 -4.47 -20.50 -8.57
CA ASP A 245 -5.25 -21.33 -7.65
C ASP A 245 -4.61 -21.37 -6.26
N ARG A 246 -3.27 -21.32 -6.17
CA ARG A 246 -2.54 -21.31 -4.90
C ARG A 246 -2.70 -19.99 -4.17
N VAL A 247 -2.62 -18.87 -4.87
CA VAL A 247 -2.68 -17.53 -4.23
C VAL A 247 -4.11 -17.13 -3.85
N ALA A 248 -5.11 -17.84 -4.37
CA ALA A 248 -6.53 -17.72 -4.05
C ALA A 248 -6.96 -18.51 -2.78
N THR A 249 -6.01 -19.10 -2.03
CA THR A 249 -6.29 -19.96 -0.87
C THR A 249 -6.21 -19.22 0.47
N GLU A 250 -6.92 -19.72 1.47
CA GLU A 250 -6.84 -19.19 2.84
C GLU A 250 -5.44 -19.37 3.43
N GLU A 251 -4.82 -20.53 3.19
CA GLU A 251 -3.48 -20.86 3.64
C GLU A 251 -2.42 -19.90 3.07
N TYR A 252 -2.64 -19.36 1.87
CA TYR A 252 -1.74 -18.35 1.30
C TYR A 252 -1.83 -17.02 2.05
N TYR A 253 -3.04 -16.58 2.38
CA TYR A 253 -3.25 -15.34 3.14
C TYR A 253 -2.70 -15.45 4.56
N ASP A 254 -2.93 -16.57 5.22
CA ASP A 254 -2.44 -16.80 6.59
C ASP A 254 -0.91 -16.79 6.62
N ARG A 255 -0.24 -17.42 5.66
CA ARG A 255 1.23 -17.33 5.54
C ARG A 255 1.72 -15.90 5.35
N ILE A 256 1.03 -15.08 4.56
CA ILE A 256 1.41 -13.67 4.38
C ILE A 256 1.26 -12.91 5.69
N ILE A 257 0.15 -13.11 6.42
CA ILE A 257 -0.10 -12.45 7.70
C ILE A 257 0.96 -12.87 8.73
N ASP A 258 1.24 -14.16 8.83
CA ASP A 258 2.26 -14.72 9.74
C ASP A 258 3.68 -14.20 9.42
N SER A 259 3.94 -13.89 8.14
CA SER A 259 5.21 -13.26 7.74
C SER A 259 5.41 -11.88 8.35
N GLY A 260 4.33 -11.22 8.81
CA GLY A 260 4.32 -9.84 9.35
C GLY A 260 3.89 -8.78 8.34
N ALA A 261 3.63 -9.17 7.09
CA ALA A 261 3.18 -8.25 6.04
C ALA A 261 1.84 -7.60 6.39
N LYS A 262 1.72 -6.31 6.10
CA LYS A 262 0.49 -5.54 6.38
C LYS A 262 -0.40 -5.35 5.17
N PHE A 263 0.15 -5.57 3.99
CA PHE A 263 -0.60 -5.53 2.75
C PHE A 263 -0.09 -6.57 1.74
N CYS A 264 -0.97 -6.96 0.82
CA CYS A 264 -0.64 -7.84 -0.30
C CYS A 264 -1.17 -7.26 -1.60
N TRP A 265 -0.30 -7.17 -2.60
CA TRP A 265 -0.63 -6.70 -3.94
C TRP A 265 -0.65 -7.86 -4.92
N PHE A 266 -1.78 -8.05 -5.59
CA PHE A 266 -1.94 -9.04 -6.63
C PHE A 266 -1.83 -8.36 -7.98
N PHE A 267 -0.85 -8.73 -8.78
CA PHE A 267 -0.69 -8.23 -10.15
C PHE A 267 -1.04 -9.36 -11.10
N THR A 268 -2.15 -9.27 -11.82
CA THR A 268 -2.41 -10.25 -12.88
C THR A 268 -1.39 -10.06 -13.98
N CYS A 269 -0.68 -11.13 -14.34
CA CYS A 269 0.36 -11.06 -15.35
C CYS A 269 -0.21 -10.48 -16.66
N PRO A 270 0.45 -9.49 -17.27
CA PRO A 270 0.05 -9.03 -18.58
C PRO A 270 0.26 -10.13 -19.61
N ALA A 271 -0.45 -10.04 -20.74
CA ALA A 271 -0.34 -11.00 -21.86
C ALA A 271 1.05 -11.02 -22.54
N TYR A 272 2.00 -10.20 -22.09
CA TYR A 272 3.29 -9.97 -22.71
C TYR A 272 4.39 -10.87 -22.09
N GLY A 273 4.56 -12.05 -22.68
CA GLY A 273 5.71 -12.94 -22.55
C GLY A 273 5.90 -13.64 -21.20
N GLY A 274 6.68 -14.71 -21.19
CA GLY A 274 7.03 -15.48 -20.00
C GLY A 274 5.94 -16.46 -19.53
N PRO A 275 5.43 -16.39 -18.28
CA PRO A 275 4.39 -17.28 -17.77
C PRO A 275 3.03 -17.03 -18.44
N ALA A 276 2.22 -18.09 -18.58
CA ALA A 276 0.85 -17.94 -19.08
C ALA A 276 0.01 -17.07 -18.13
N ALA A 277 -0.80 -16.17 -18.70
CA ALA A 277 -1.77 -15.39 -17.94
C ALA A 277 -2.84 -16.32 -17.35
N PRO A 278 -3.38 -16.01 -16.14
CA PRO A 278 -4.47 -16.81 -15.58
C PRO A 278 -5.67 -16.90 -16.51
N THR A 279 -6.36 -18.03 -16.48
CA THR A 279 -7.62 -18.20 -17.22
C THR A 279 -8.72 -17.28 -16.67
N ARG A 280 -9.78 -17.03 -17.45
CA ARG A 280 -10.93 -16.23 -16.97
C ARG A 280 -11.53 -16.79 -15.67
N GLU A 281 -11.59 -18.10 -15.52
CA GLU A 281 -12.10 -18.75 -14.31
C GLU A 281 -11.19 -18.48 -13.10
N GLN A 282 -9.88 -18.63 -13.28
CA GLN A 282 -8.88 -18.30 -12.26
C GLN A 282 -8.93 -16.80 -11.87
N LEU A 283 -9.07 -15.89 -12.85
CA LEU A 283 -9.25 -14.46 -12.58
C LEU A 283 -10.52 -14.17 -11.76
N LEU A 284 -11.63 -14.86 -12.07
CA LEU A 284 -12.88 -14.72 -11.31
C LEU A 284 -12.76 -15.25 -9.89
N ASP A 285 -12.10 -16.40 -9.69
CA ASP A 285 -11.88 -16.94 -8.35
C ASP A 285 -10.95 -16.06 -7.53
N LEU A 286 -9.82 -15.61 -8.10
CA LEU A 286 -8.92 -14.64 -7.49
C LEU A 286 -9.67 -13.39 -7.01
N HIS A 287 -10.49 -12.80 -7.88
CA HIS A 287 -11.28 -11.62 -7.51
C HIS A 287 -12.24 -11.92 -6.36
N ARG A 288 -13.00 -13.03 -6.42
CA ARG A 288 -13.93 -13.42 -5.36
C ARG A 288 -13.22 -13.64 -4.03
N ARG A 289 -12.06 -14.31 -4.04
CA ARG A 289 -11.25 -14.62 -2.86
C ARG A 289 -10.64 -13.36 -2.25
N VAL A 290 -10.10 -12.46 -3.07
CA VAL A 290 -9.65 -11.14 -2.62
C VAL A 290 -10.79 -10.39 -1.93
N GLN A 291 -11.98 -10.34 -2.53
CA GLN A 291 -13.14 -9.66 -1.93
C GLN A 291 -13.63 -10.32 -0.64
N ALA A 292 -13.58 -11.65 -0.56
CA ALA A 292 -13.96 -12.40 0.64
C ALA A 292 -12.96 -12.14 1.78
N PHE A 293 -11.67 -12.30 1.52
CA PHE A 293 -10.62 -12.15 2.53
C PHE A 293 -10.40 -10.69 2.95
N ARG A 294 -10.72 -9.70 2.12
CA ARG A 294 -10.80 -8.28 2.55
C ARG A 294 -11.74 -8.06 3.74
N LYS A 295 -12.77 -8.90 3.89
CA LYS A 295 -13.78 -8.78 4.94
C LYS A 295 -13.47 -9.61 6.18
N THR A 296 -12.54 -10.56 6.09
CA THR A 296 -12.34 -11.58 7.13
C THR A 296 -10.90 -11.69 7.62
N LYS A 297 -9.92 -11.30 6.81
CA LYS A 297 -8.50 -11.44 7.15
C LYS A 297 -7.90 -10.07 7.51
N PRO A 298 -7.04 -9.99 8.53
CA PRO A 298 -6.36 -8.75 8.92
C PRO A 298 -5.20 -8.43 7.97
N LEU A 299 -5.51 -8.20 6.68
CA LEU A 299 -4.54 -7.93 5.63
C LEU A 299 -5.14 -6.96 4.60
N LEU A 300 -4.46 -5.83 4.37
CA LEU A 300 -4.87 -4.91 3.32
C LEU A 300 -4.51 -5.50 1.95
N THR A 301 -5.50 -5.83 1.12
CA THR A 301 -5.23 -6.35 -0.22
C THR A 301 -5.58 -5.35 -1.30
N LEU A 302 -4.76 -5.28 -2.34
CA LEU A 302 -4.97 -4.51 -3.56
C LEU A 302 -4.73 -5.43 -4.76
N ASP A 303 -5.59 -5.36 -5.76
CA ASP A 303 -5.56 -6.20 -6.95
C ASP A 303 -5.51 -5.32 -8.21
N PHE A 304 -4.46 -5.52 -9.01
CA PHE A 304 -4.16 -4.80 -10.23
C PHE A 304 -4.43 -5.74 -11.42
N TRP A 305 -5.39 -5.34 -12.25
CA TRP A 305 -5.86 -6.14 -13.39
C TRP A 305 -5.34 -5.55 -14.69
N ASP A 306 -4.73 -6.39 -15.53
CA ASP A 306 -4.41 -6.04 -16.91
C ASP A 306 -5.62 -6.42 -17.79
N GLY A 307 -6.48 -5.45 -18.09
CA GLY A 307 -7.75 -5.64 -18.79
C GLY A 307 -8.99 -5.29 -17.94
N PRO A 308 -10.21 -5.49 -18.47
CA PRO A 308 -11.42 -5.19 -17.72
C PRO A 308 -11.46 -6.05 -16.45
N SER A 309 -11.51 -5.38 -15.29
CA SER A 309 -11.75 -6.04 -14.01
C SER A 309 -12.95 -6.98 -14.14
N PRO A 310 -12.95 -8.16 -13.48
CA PRO A 310 -14.14 -8.99 -13.39
C PRO A 310 -15.37 -8.24 -12.83
N SER A 311 -15.16 -7.15 -12.08
CA SER A 311 -16.20 -6.24 -11.60
C SER A 311 -16.74 -5.27 -12.67
N ALA A 312 -16.01 -5.06 -13.77
CA ALA A 312 -16.39 -4.21 -14.91
C ALA A 312 -17.10 -5.01 -16.02
N ALA A 313 -17.15 -6.34 -15.92
CA ALA A 313 -17.99 -7.14 -16.80
C ALA A 313 -19.47 -6.86 -16.45
N PRO A 314 -20.34 -6.50 -17.42
CA PRO A 314 -21.75 -6.32 -17.16
C PRO A 314 -22.29 -7.60 -16.50
N GLN A 315 -23.00 -7.43 -15.38
CA GLN A 315 -23.76 -8.52 -14.78
C GLN A 315 -24.94 -8.87 -15.70
N GLY A 316 -24.67 -9.56 -16.79
CA GLY A 316 -25.67 -9.99 -17.75
C GLY A 316 -25.13 -10.19 -19.16
N GLY A 317 -25.24 -11.42 -19.66
CA GLY A 317 -25.30 -11.73 -21.09
C GLY A 317 -24.05 -12.39 -21.67
N PHE A 318 -24.25 -13.61 -22.15
CA PHE A 318 -23.40 -14.28 -23.14
C PHE A 318 -23.32 -13.49 -24.45
#